data_AF-A0A7W4LTG8-F1
#
_entry.id   AF-A0A7W4LTG8-F1
#
_cell.length_a   1.000
_cell.length_b   1.000
_cell.length_c   1.000
_cell.angle_alpha   90.00
_cell.angle_beta   90.00
_cell.angle_gamma   90.00
#
_symmetry.space_group_name_H-M   'P 1'
#
loop_
_entity.id
_entity.type
_entity.pdbx_description
1 polymer ?
#
loop_
_entity_poly.entity_id
_entity_poly.type
_entity_poly.pdbx_seq_one_letter_code
_entity_poly.pdbx_strand_id
1 'polypeptide(L)'
;MSDIIDYGEWKTGERKEATTYSLFNFSRKLAQSLSGFLSGIGLSVIGYIPNASQTKGTLIGIKGLLLLYPAFALACAMLIIGLMYKLTDRQHAELVQDLHHAKPQL
;
A
#
# COMPACT_ATOMS: atom_id res chain seq x y z
N MET A 1 2.10 -11.33 -3.78
CA MET A 1 3.25 -11.61 -2.88
C MET A 1 3.76 -13.02 -3.10
N SER A 2 2.89 -14.03 -3.23
CA SER A 2 3.26 -15.38 -3.68
C SER A 2 4.09 -15.34 -4.97
N ASP A 3 3.59 -14.66 -6.01
CA ASP A 3 4.30 -14.58 -7.30
C ASP A 3 5.70 -13.95 -7.22
N ILE A 4 5.93 -13.03 -6.28
CA ILE A 4 7.24 -12.38 -6.07
C ILE A 4 8.20 -13.32 -5.33
N ILE A 5 7.66 -14.07 -4.39
CA ILE A 5 8.39 -15.08 -3.61
C ILE A 5 8.78 -16.24 -4.54
N ASP A 6 7.84 -16.74 -5.32
CA ASP A 6 8.03 -17.87 -6.25
C ASP A 6 9.07 -17.50 -7.34
N TYR A 7 9.01 -16.27 -7.88
CA TYR A 7 10.02 -15.77 -8.81
C TYR A 7 11.41 -15.57 -8.16
N GLY A 8 11.44 -15.11 -6.90
CA GLY A 8 12.68 -14.96 -6.13
C GLY A 8 13.35 -16.30 -5.86
N GLU A 9 12.57 -17.32 -5.49
CA GLU A 9 13.02 -18.69 -5.28
C GLU A 9 13.53 -19.31 -6.58
N TRP A 10 12.82 -19.13 -7.70
CA TRP A 10 13.27 -19.59 -9.02
C TRP A 10 14.63 -19.01 -9.44
N LYS A 11 14.89 -17.73 -9.12
CA LYS A 11 16.12 -17.03 -9.54
C LYS A 11 17.30 -17.21 -8.59
N THR A 12 17.05 -17.46 -7.29
CA THR A 12 18.11 -17.53 -6.26
C THR A 12 18.25 -18.90 -5.59
N GLY A 13 17.33 -19.83 -5.81
CA GLY A 13 17.37 -21.18 -5.23
C GLY A 13 17.14 -21.25 -3.72
N GLU A 14 16.96 -20.10 -3.05
CA GLU A 14 16.70 -20.01 -1.60
C GLU A 14 15.33 -19.40 -1.31
N ARG A 15 14.55 -20.09 -0.49
CA ARG A 15 13.21 -19.67 -0.09
C ARG A 15 13.27 -18.60 1.00
N LYS A 16 13.37 -17.32 0.62
CA LYS A 16 13.43 -16.15 1.54
C LYS A 16 12.05 -15.58 1.88
N GLU A 17 11.07 -16.45 2.11
CA GLU A 17 9.68 -16.08 2.42
C GLU A 17 9.54 -15.23 3.68
N ALA A 18 10.19 -15.68 4.76
CA ALA A 18 10.05 -15.07 6.09
C ALA A 18 10.59 -13.63 6.10
N THR A 19 11.70 -13.37 5.42
CA THR A 19 12.31 -12.03 5.33
C THR A 19 11.46 -11.09 4.47
N THR A 20 10.97 -11.55 3.31
CA THR A 20 10.14 -10.73 2.43
C THR A 20 8.78 -10.40 3.07
N TYR A 21 8.17 -11.38 3.74
CA TYR A 21 6.90 -11.19 4.44
C TYR A 21 7.04 -10.31 5.69
N SER A 22 8.11 -10.47 6.47
CA SER A 22 8.36 -9.65 7.65
C SER A 22 8.65 -8.20 7.28
N LEU A 23 9.45 -7.94 6.23
CA LEU A 23 9.72 -6.60 5.74
C LEU A 23 8.44 -5.91 5.24
N PHE A 24 7.61 -6.60 4.48
CA PHE A 24 6.32 -6.07 4.03
C PHE A 24 5.41 -5.70 5.20
N ASN A 25 5.28 -6.57 6.19
CA ASN A 25 4.48 -6.27 7.38
C ASN A 25 5.07 -5.15 8.23
N PHE A 26 6.40 -5.06 8.34
CA PHE A 26 7.08 -3.97 9.02
C PHE A 26 6.82 -2.63 8.33
N SER A 27 7.01 -2.55 7.01
CA SER A 27 6.70 -1.36 6.21
C SER A 27 5.23 -0.96 6.34
N ARG A 28 4.30 -1.94 6.36
CA ARG A 28 2.88 -1.68 6.60
C ARG A 28 2.62 -1.09 7.98
N LYS A 29 3.27 -1.58 9.04
CA LYS A 29 3.15 -1.01 10.39
C LYS A 29 3.67 0.42 10.45
N LEU A 30 4.80 0.71 9.80
CA LEU A 30 5.32 2.08 9.70
C LEU A 30 4.33 3.02 8.99
N ALA A 31 3.76 2.58 7.87
CA ALA A 31 2.75 3.35 7.14
C ALA A 31 1.49 3.61 7.99
N GLN A 32 1.02 2.61 8.74
CA GLN A 32 -0.10 2.75 9.66
C GLN A 32 0.19 3.72 10.80
N SER A 33 1.40 3.67 11.39
CA SER A 33 1.83 4.60 12.43
C SER A 33 1.85 6.04 11.92
N LEU A 34 2.46 6.25 10.74
CA LEU A 34 2.50 7.57 10.10
C LEU A 34 1.10 8.09 9.76
N SER A 35 0.21 7.20 9.30
CA SER A 35 -1.18 7.52 9.02
C SER A 35 -1.95 7.99 10.26
N GLY A 36 -1.79 7.30 11.39
CA GLY A 36 -2.36 7.71 12.67
C GLY A 36 -1.81 9.06 13.14
N PHE A 37 -0.51 9.28 13.02
CA PHE A 37 0.13 10.55 13.38
C PHE A 37 -0.40 11.74 12.55
N LEU A 38 -0.46 11.59 11.23
CA LEU A 38 -0.99 12.62 10.33
C LEU A 38 -2.48 12.91 10.60
N SER A 39 -3.26 11.87 10.88
CA SER A 39 -4.67 12.01 11.25
C SER A 39 -4.83 12.80 12.55
N GLY A 40 -3.97 12.53 13.54
CA GLY A 40 -3.94 13.27 14.81
C GLY A 40 -3.63 14.77 14.62
N ILE A 41 -2.63 15.10 13.77
CA ILE A 41 -2.34 16.49 13.40
C ILE A 41 -3.56 17.12 12.72
N GLY A 42 -4.20 16.41 11.79
CA GLY A 42 -5.40 16.88 11.10
C GLY A 42 -6.54 17.23 12.05
N LEU A 43 -6.78 16.39 13.06
CA LEU A 43 -7.78 16.65 14.12
C LEU A 43 -7.45 17.91 14.93
N SER A 44 -6.17 18.10 15.29
CA SER A 44 -5.74 19.30 16.01
C SER A 44 -5.95 20.58 15.19
N VAL A 45 -5.68 20.55 13.88
CA VAL A 45 -5.82 21.72 12.99
C VAL A 45 -7.29 22.14 12.83
N ILE A 46 -8.23 21.18 12.78
CA ILE A 46 -9.67 21.47 12.67
C ILE A 46 -10.32 21.85 14.01
N GLY A 47 -9.54 21.97 15.08
CA GLY A 47 -10.02 22.35 16.41
C GLY A 47 -10.86 21.27 17.09
N TYR A 48 -10.53 19.99 16.89
CA TYR A 48 -11.20 18.89 17.58
C TYR A 48 -10.91 18.93 19.08
N ILE A 49 -11.97 18.91 19.90
CA ILE A 49 -11.87 18.86 21.37
C ILE A 49 -12.47 17.54 21.87
N PRO A 50 -11.70 16.61 22.43
CA PRO A 50 -12.24 15.34 22.89
C PRO A 50 -13.28 15.54 24.00
N ASN A 51 -14.34 14.74 23.99
CA ASN A 51 -15.41 14.72 25.01
C ASN A 51 -16.20 16.04 25.18
N ALA A 52 -16.04 17.00 24.28
CA ALA A 52 -16.83 18.24 24.25
C ALA A 52 -17.85 18.22 23.10
N SER A 53 -18.87 19.09 23.18
CA SER A 53 -19.79 19.31 22.06
C SER A 53 -19.05 19.96 20.89
N GLN A 54 -19.00 19.29 19.75
CA GLN A 54 -18.29 19.80 18.57
C GLN A 54 -19.09 20.88 17.86
N THR A 55 -18.41 21.93 17.42
CA THR A 55 -19.05 22.95 16.59
C THR A 55 -19.43 22.38 15.22
N LYS A 56 -20.41 22.99 14.54
CA LYS A 56 -20.78 22.60 13.17
C LYS A 56 -19.57 22.64 12.22
N GLY A 57 -18.65 23.60 12.40
CA GLY A 57 -17.42 23.71 11.61
C GLY A 57 -16.48 22.53 11.81
N THR A 58 -16.24 22.13 13.07
CA THR A 58 -15.39 20.97 13.40
C THR A 58 -15.98 19.67 12.84
N LEU A 59 -17.30 19.47 12.92
CA LEU A 59 -17.99 18.31 12.33
C LEU A 59 -17.81 18.21 10.81
N ILE A 60 -17.88 19.34 10.10
CA ILE A 60 -17.60 19.40 8.66
C ILE A 60 -16.12 19.11 8.40
N GLY A 61 -15.22 19.65 9.21
CA GLY A 61 -13.78 19.38 9.15
C GLY A 61 -13.45 17.89 9.30
N ILE A 62 -14.07 17.20 10.27
CA ILE A 62 -13.89 15.75 10.49
C ILE A 62 -14.35 14.96 9.26
N LYS A 63 -15.55 15.27 8.72
CA LYS A 63 -16.06 14.61 7.51
C LYS A 63 -15.15 14.85 6.32
N GLY A 64 -14.66 16.07 6.17
CA GLY A 64 -13.68 16.44 5.15
C GLY A 64 -12.39 15.64 5.29
N LEU A 65 -11.85 15.53 6.49
CA LEU A 65 -10.64 14.75 6.76
C LEU A 65 -10.84 13.26 6.42
N LEU A 66 -11.96 12.67 6.84
CA LEU A 66 -12.30 11.27 6.56
C LEU A 66 -12.46 10.97 5.06
N LEU A 67 -12.86 11.96 4.25
CA LEU A 67 -13.01 11.81 2.80
C LEU A 67 -11.71 12.13 2.04
N LEU A 68 -11.10 13.27 2.34
CA LEU A 68 -9.94 13.80 1.63
C LEU A 68 -8.69 12.97 1.90
N TYR A 69 -8.53 12.45 3.12
CA TYR A 69 -7.37 11.64 3.49
C TYR A 69 -7.25 10.34 2.65
N PRO A 70 -8.28 9.46 2.59
CA PRO A 70 -8.22 8.28 1.74
C PRO A 70 -8.25 8.63 0.24
N ALA A 71 -8.97 9.67 -0.18
CA ALA A 71 -8.98 10.11 -1.57
C ALA A 71 -7.58 10.53 -2.05
N PHE A 72 -6.86 11.31 -1.23
CA PHE A 72 -5.48 11.70 -1.51
C PHE A 72 -4.54 10.49 -1.53
N ALA A 73 -4.67 9.56 -0.57
CA ALA A 73 -3.86 8.35 -0.55
C ALA A 73 -4.05 7.48 -1.81
N LEU A 74 -5.30 7.33 -2.28
CA LEU A 74 -5.62 6.61 -3.52
C LEU A 74 -5.08 7.33 -4.76
N ALA A 75 -5.19 8.66 -4.82
CA ALA A 75 -4.63 9.46 -5.92
C ALA A 75 -3.10 9.32 -5.99
N CYS A 76 -2.42 9.38 -4.83
CA CYS A 76 -0.98 9.14 -4.74
C CYS A 76 -0.62 7.71 -5.18
N ALA A 77 -1.37 6.70 -4.73
CA ALA A 77 -1.15 5.32 -5.16
C ALA A 77 -1.33 5.16 -6.67
N MET A 78 -2.37 5.76 -7.25
CA MET A 78 -2.62 5.77 -8.69
C MET A 78 -1.47 6.44 -9.46
N LEU A 79 -0.96 7.58 -8.98
CA LEU A 79 0.18 8.26 -9.60
C LEU A 79 1.47 7.44 -9.52
N ILE A 80 1.77 6.87 -8.34
CA ILE A 80 2.96 6.04 -8.14
C ILE A 80 2.90 4.81 -9.04
N ILE A 81 1.75 4.11 -9.09
CA ILE A 81 1.57 2.96 -9.98
C ILE A 81 1.63 3.42 -11.44
N GLY A 82 0.92 4.48 -11.82
CA GLY A 82 0.92 4.97 -13.20
C GLY A 82 2.30 5.43 -13.72
N LEU A 83 3.14 5.99 -12.86
CA LEU A 83 4.46 6.51 -13.23
C LEU A 83 5.60 5.50 -13.04
N MET A 84 5.58 4.70 -11.95
CA MET A 84 6.65 3.74 -11.64
C MET A 84 6.35 2.34 -12.18
N TYR A 85 5.08 1.98 -12.39
CA TYR A 85 4.65 0.70 -12.92
C TYR A 85 4.53 0.76 -14.45
N LYS A 86 5.64 1.09 -15.13
CA LYS A 86 5.83 0.75 -16.55
C LYS A 86 6.22 -0.73 -16.63
N LEU A 87 5.30 -1.61 -16.24
CA LEU A 87 5.40 -3.02 -16.60
C LEU A 87 5.05 -3.05 -18.09
N THR A 88 6.08 -2.90 -18.92
CA THR A 88 5.93 -2.97 -20.38
C THR A 88 5.29 -4.32 -20.65
N ASP A 89 4.13 -4.38 -21.32
CA ASP A 89 3.37 -5.61 -21.59
C ASP A 89 4.24 -6.78 -22.05
N ARG A 90 5.35 -6.46 -22.70
CA ARG A 90 6.42 -7.37 -23.13
C ARG A 90 7.07 -8.18 -22.00
N GLN A 91 7.36 -7.60 -20.83
CA GLN A 91 7.94 -8.31 -19.68
C GLN A 91 6.91 -9.21 -18.99
N HIS A 92 5.63 -8.81 -19.01
CA HIS A 92 4.55 -9.63 -18.47
C HIS A 92 4.24 -10.82 -19.39
N ALA A 93 4.35 -10.64 -20.71
CA ALA A 93 4.20 -11.68 -21.72
C ALA A 93 5.35 -12.71 -21.67
N GLU A 94 6.61 -12.26 -21.53
CA GLU A 94 7.76 -13.16 -21.36
C GLU A 94 7.63 -14.00 -20.06
N LEU A 95 7.19 -13.40 -18.95
CA LEU A 95 6.99 -14.12 -17.67
C LEU A 95 5.88 -15.20 -17.75
N VAL A 96 4.78 -14.92 -18.45
CA VAL A 96 3.68 -15.88 -18.67
C VAL A 96 4.12 -17.03 -19.59
N GLN A 97 4.97 -16.74 -20.57
CA GLN A 97 5.48 -17.74 -21.51
C GLN A 97 6.49 -18.69 -20.83
N ASP A 98 7.37 -18.16 -19.98
CA ASP A 98 8.31 -18.98 -19.19
C ASP A 98 7.61 -19.83 -18.12
N LEU A 99 6.58 -19.31 -17.46
CA LEU A 99 5.78 -20.07 -16.47
C LEU A 99 5.02 -21.24 -17.11
N HIS A 100 4.57 -21.09 -18.36
CA HIS A 100 3.89 -22.17 -19.11
C HIS A 100 4.85 -23.28 -19.56
N HIS A 101 6.12 -22.97 -19.78
CA HIS A 101 7.14 -23.96 -20.14
C HIS A 101 7.77 -24.67 -18.93
N ALA A 102 7.79 -24.03 -17.76
CA ALA A 102 8.45 -24.55 -16.56
C ALA A 102 7.63 -25.55 -15.71
N LYS A 103 6.33 -25.76 -15.99
CA LYS A 103 5.50 -26.76 -15.30
C LYS A 103 5.11 -27.93 -16.22
N PRO A 104 5.81 -29.08 -16.19
CA PRO A 104 5.16 -30.35 -16.46
C PRO A 104 4.11 -30.59 -15.37
N GLN A 105 2.90 -30.96 -15.78
CA GLN A 105 1.81 -31.33 -14.90
C GLN A 105 2.25 -32.49 -13.98
N LEU A 106 2.34 -32.22 -12.67
CA LEU A 106 2.40 -33.23 -11.61
C LEU A 106 1.44 -32.81 -10.50
#